data_AF-A0A2P6AQI4-F1
#
_entry.id   AF-A0A2P6AQI4-F1
#
_cell.length_a   1.000
_cell.length_b   1.000
_cell.length_c   1.000
_cell.angle_alpha   90.00
_cell.angle_beta   90.00
_cell.angle_gamma   90.00
#
_symmetry.space_group_name_H-M   'P 1'
#
loop_
_entity.id
_entity.type
_entity.pdbx_description
1 polymer ?
#
loop_
_entity_poly.entity_id
_entity_poly.type
_entity_poly.pdbx_seq_one_letter_code
_entity_poly.pdbx_strand_id
1 'polypeptide(L)'
;HEAVAVFVRRTSVQCGVPATWEIRLAPGWLAEQALLWDTLPHLVRNAFSHGREPAAHRLALGKPEALRLRIRAHASRAGLRLLVADDGAGVAAARAEADLWAGRGQGVPAVRAALTARAGSGGRVSLRWRGRAGRGALARACIFFF
;
A
#
# COMPACT_ATOMS: atom_id res chain seq x y z
N HIS A 1 -3.96 15.30 2.70
CA HIS A 1 -4.69 14.45 1.74
C HIS A 1 -4.29 14.75 0.30
N GLU A 2 -4.21 16.01 -0.10
CA GLU A 2 -3.87 16.43 -1.46
C GLU A 2 -2.52 15.90 -1.97
N ALA A 3 -1.43 16.05 -1.21
CA ALA A 3 -0.12 15.54 -1.61
C ALA A 3 -0.11 14.02 -1.91
N VAL A 4 -0.86 13.24 -1.11
CA VAL A 4 -1.04 11.80 -1.37
C VAL A 4 -1.82 11.55 -2.66
N ALA A 5 -2.87 12.33 -2.94
CA ALA A 5 -3.63 12.22 -4.18
C ALA A 5 -2.77 12.57 -5.41
N VAL A 6 -1.96 13.63 -5.33
CA VAL A 6 -1.00 14.00 -6.38
C VAL A 6 0.00 12.88 -6.62
N PHE A 7 0.54 12.30 -5.56
CA PHE A 7 1.47 11.17 -5.66
C PHE A 7 0.83 9.93 -6.31
N VAL A 8 -0.39 9.56 -5.89
CA VAL A 8 -1.13 8.43 -6.46
C VAL A 8 -1.42 8.68 -7.95
N ARG A 9 -1.89 9.87 -8.31
CA ARG A 9 -2.14 10.28 -9.70
C ARG A 9 -0.87 10.14 -10.54
N ARG A 10 0.26 10.69 -10.07
CA ARG A 10 1.54 10.60 -10.77
C ARG A 10 1.97 9.14 -10.96
N THR A 11 1.80 8.31 -9.94
CA THR A 11 2.16 6.88 -10.00
C THR A 11 1.27 6.12 -10.99
N SER A 12 -0.03 6.40 -11.02
CA SER A 12 -0.99 5.86 -11.99
C SER A 12 -0.57 6.17 -13.43
N VAL A 13 -0.24 7.43 -13.73
CA VAL A 13 0.25 7.87 -15.05
C VAL A 13 1.56 7.17 -15.40
N GLN A 14 2.55 7.16 -14.50
CA GLN A 14 3.84 6.51 -14.72
C GLN A 14 3.71 4.99 -14.97
N CYS A 15 2.73 4.34 -14.35
CA CYS A 15 2.49 2.92 -14.54
C CYS A 15 1.63 2.61 -15.77
N GLY A 16 0.99 3.61 -16.38
CA GLY A 16 0.02 3.40 -17.46
C GLY A 16 -1.24 2.65 -17.00
N VAL A 17 -1.61 2.76 -15.71
CA VAL A 17 -2.76 2.05 -15.14
C VAL A 17 -3.76 3.08 -14.64
N PRO A 18 -4.90 3.28 -15.34
CA PRO A 18 -5.97 4.14 -14.86
C PRO A 18 -6.45 3.70 -13.48
N ALA A 19 -6.56 4.65 -12.54
CA ALA A 19 -6.98 4.36 -11.18
C ALA A 19 -7.88 5.46 -10.60
N THR A 20 -8.79 5.02 -9.75
CA THR A 20 -9.54 5.87 -8.82
C THR A 20 -9.04 5.60 -7.40
N TRP A 21 -9.17 6.57 -6.50
CA TRP A 21 -8.67 6.42 -5.14
C TRP A 21 -9.57 7.02 -4.07
N GLU A 22 -9.55 6.37 -2.90
CA GLU A 22 -10.11 6.87 -1.66
C GLU A 22 -8.99 7.04 -0.64
N ILE A 23 -8.81 8.25 -0.10
CA ILE A 23 -7.74 8.56 0.86
C ILE A 23 -8.34 9.05 2.18
N ARG A 24 -8.20 8.27 3.25
CA ARG A 24 -8.62 8.63 4.61
C ARG A 24 -7.45 8.61 5.58
N LEU A 25 -6.89 9.77 5.88
CA LEU A 25 -5.85 9.96 6.90
C LEU A 25 -6.51 10.57 8.14
N ALA A 26 -6.49 9.87 9.26
CA ALA A 26 -6.97 10.43 10.52
C ALA A 26 -6.09 11.60 10.97
N PRO A 27 -6.61 12.63 11.65
CA PRO A 27 -5.83 13.81 12.06
C PRO A 27 -4.54 13.49 12.82
N GLY A 28 -4.52 12.42 13.60
CA GLY A 28 -3.32 11.97 14.32
C GLY A 28 -2.10 11.65 13.42
N TRP A 29 -2.29 11.44 12.11
CA TRP A 29 -1.18 11.20 11.18
C TRP A 29 -0.37 12.45 10.81
N LEU A 30 -0.83 13.66 11.17
CA LEU A 30 -0.10 14.89 10.86
C LEU A 30 1.30 14.93 11.50
N ALA A 31 1.47 14.31 12.67
CA ALA A 31 2.75 14.21 13.36
C ALA A 31 3.71 13.16 12.77
N GLU A 32 3.20 12.29 11.89
CA GLU A 32 3.90 11.10 11.42
C GLU A 32 4.12 11.15 9.90
N GLN A 33 4.21 12.37 9.35
CA GLN A 33 4.33 12.61 7.92
C GLN A 33 5.60 12.00 7.31
N ALA A 34 6.72 12.05 8.03
CA ALA A 34 7.97 11.42 7.58
C ALA A 34 7.77 9.91 7.36
N LEU A 35 7.24 9.20 8.37
CA LEU A 35 6.96 7.78 8.26
C LEU A 35 5.96 7.46 7.14
N LEU A 36 4.94 8.29 6.95
CA LEU A 36 3.99 8.11 5.85
C LEU A 36 4.74 8.13 4.51
N TRP A 37 5.63 9.10 4.29
CA TRP A 37 6.39 9.21 3.04
C TRP A 37 7.51 8.18 2.89
N ASP A 38 8.03 7.64 3.98
CA ASP A 38 9.00 6.52 3.95
C ASP A 38 8.34 5.18 3.59
N THR A 39 7.01 5.06 3.75
CA THR A 39 6.31 3.77 3.62
C THR A 39 5.31 3.75 2.47
N LEU A 40 4.51 4.80 2.32
CA LEU A 40 3.41 4.89 1.36
C LEU A 40 3.86 4.69 -0.09
N PRO A 41 4.98 5.28 -0.58
CA PRO A 41 5.38 5.11 -1.97
C PRO A 41 5.63 3.65 -2.34
N HIS A 42 6.17 2.87 -1.41
CA HIS A 42 6.41 1.44 -1.61
C HIS A 42 5.08 0.68 -1.70
N LEU A 43 4.15 0.94 -0.77
CA LEU A 43 2.85 0.25 -0.74
C LEU A 43 1.98 0.58 -1.96
N VAL A 44 1.95 1.85 -2.38
CA VAL A 44 1.18 2.31 -3.55
C VAL A 44 1.77 1.72 -4.83
N ARG A 45 3.10 1.76 -5.00
CA ARG A 45 3.74 1.15 -6.17
C ARG A 45 3.46 -0.35 -6.26
N ASN A 46 3.46 -1.06 -5.13
CA ASN A 46 3.10 -2.48 -5.10
C ASN A 46 1.67 -2.72 -5.61
N ALA A 47 0.72 -1.89 -5.20
CA ALA A 47 -0.66 -1.98 -5.71
C ALA A 47 -0.71 -1.77 -7.23
N PHE A 48 0.06 -0.84 -7.79
CA PHE A 48 0.11 -0.60 -9.24
C PHE A 48 0.91 -1.64 -10.03
N SER A 49 1.95 -2.24 -9.45
CA SER A 49 2.76 -3.27 -10.12
C SER A 49 2.02 -4.61 -10.18
N HIS A 50 1.39 -5.01 -9.07
CA HIS A 50 0.69 -6.29 -8.98
C HIS A 50 -0.80 -6.21 -9.32
N GLY A 51 -1.37 -5.01 -9.34
CA GLY A 51 -2.78 -4.79 -9.66
C GLY A 51 -3.07 -4.69 -11.16
N ARG A 52 -2.07 -4.86 -12.02
CA ARG A 52 -2.23 -4.71 -13.48
C ARG A 52 -3.11 -5.80 -14.06
N GLU A 53 -4.23 -5.40 -14.61
CA GLU A 53 -5.14 -6.23 -15.41
C GLU A 53 -5.61 -5.38 -16.60
N PRO A 54 -5.70 -5.93 -17.82
CA PRO A 54 -6.31 -5.23 -18.94
C PRO A 54 -7.76 -4.84 -18.65
N ALA A 55 -8.22 -3.69 -19.16
CA ALA A 55 -9.59 -3.19 -18.99
C ALA A 55 -10.64 -4.25 -19.34
N ALA A 56 -10.52 -4.90 -20.50
CA ALA A 56 -11.42 -5.96 -20.94
C ALA A 56 -11.45 -7.15 -19.98
N HIS A 57 -10.30 -7.55 -19.43
CA HIS A 57 -10.22 -8.63 -18.44
C HIS A 57 -10.87 -8.23 -17.10
N ARG A 58 -10.68 -6.98 -16.66
CA ARG A 58 -11.33 -6.45 -15.46
C ARG A 58 -12.86 -6.47 -15.60
N LEU A 59 -13.37 -5.99 -16.74
CA LEU A 59 -14.80 -6.01 -17.04
C LEU A 59 -15.35 -7.44 -17.09
N ALA A 60 -14.64 -8.39 -17.70
CA ALA A 60 -15.03 -9.80 -17.72
C ALA A 60 -15.11 -10.42 -16.31
N LEU A 61 -14.32 -9.93 -15.35
CA LEU A 61 -14.36 -10.32 -13.95
C LEU A 61 -15.38 -9.52 -13.11
N GLY A 62 -16.22 -8.68 -13.73
CA GLY A 62 -17.19 -7.82 -13.04
C GLY A 62 -16.55 -6.67 -12.24
N LYS A 63 -15.30 -6.33 -12.54
CA LYS A 63 -14.58 -5.20 -11.93
C LYS A 63 -14.72 -3.94 -12.79
N PRO A 64 -14.58 -2.74 -12.21
CA PRO A 64 -14.47 -1.52 -12.99
C PRO A 64 -13.20 -1.52 -13.85
N GLU A 65 -13.26 -0.82 -14.98
CA GLU A 65 -12.13 -0.61 -15.87
C GLU A 65 -10.91 -0.02 -15.14
N ALA A 66 -11.13 1.02 -14.33
CA ALA A 66 -10.08 1.62 -13.51
C ALA A 66 -9.78 0.78 -12.24
N LEU A 67 -8.51 0.71 -11.85
CA LEU A 67 -8.09 0.17 -10.56
C LEU A 67 -8.68 1.01 -9.42
N ARG A 68 -9.21 0.39 -8.37
CA ARG A 68 -9.66 1.12 -7.17
C ARG A 68 -8.65 0.98 -6.05
N LEU A 69 -8.00 2.07 -5.69
CA LEU A 69 -7.04 2.14 -4.60
C LEU A 69 -7.67 2.76 -3.33
N ARG A 70 -7.48 2.14 -2.18
CA ARG A 70 -7.95 2.65 -0.89
C ARG A 70 -6.77 2.80 0.05
N ILE A 71 -6.54 4.02 0.54
CA ILE A 71 -5.47 4.36 1.46
C ILE A 71 -6.10 4.83 2.76
N ARG A 72 -5.81 4.14 3.86
CA ARG A 72 -6.28 4.51 5.20
C ARG A 72 -5.13 4.57 6.17
N ALA A 73 -5.08 5.63 6.95
CA ALA A 73 -4.06 5.80 7.97
C ALA A 73 -4.75 6.20 9.28
N HIS A 74 -4.48 5.46 10.36
CA HIS A 74 -4.84 5.85 11.73
C HIS A 74 -3.62 5.89 12.67
N ALA A 75 -3.51 6.92 13.51
CA ALA A 75 -2.41 7.12 14.45
C ALA A 75 -2.99 7.49 15.81
N SER A 76 -2.45 6.89 16.87
CA SER A 76 -2.89 7.04 18.25
C SER A 76 -1.75 6.75 19.21
N ARG A 77 -1.95 7.00 20.51
CA ARG A 77 -0.98 6.59 21.55
C ARG A 77 -0.70 5.09 21.56
N ALA A 78 -1.69 4.26 21.22
CA ALA A 78 -1.54 2.81 21.16
C ALA A 78 -0.72 2.32 19.95
N GLY A 79 -0.49 3.19 18.96
CA GLY A 79 0.22 2.80 17.75
C GLY A 79 -0.24 3.49 16.48
N LEU A 80 0.45 3.11 15.41
CA LEU A 80 0.27 3.61 14.06
C LEU A 80 -0.23 2.47 13.17
N ARG A 81 -1.15 2.78 12.25
CA ARG A 81 -1.66 1.84 11.24
C ARG A 81 -1.79 2.53 9.89
N LEU A 82 -1.13 1.97 8.88
CA LEU A 82 -1.27 2.32 7.48
C LEU A 82 -1.81 1.11 6.70
N LEU A 83 -2.84 1.36 5.90
CA LEU A 83 -3.54 0.37 5.09
C LEU A 83 -3.56 0.87 3.64
N VAL A 84 -3.11 0.03 2.72
CA VAL A 84 -3.24 0.26 1.27
C VAL A 84 -3.89 -0.97 0.67
N ALA A 85 -5.03 -0.79 0.03
CA ALA A 85 -5.79 -1.86 -0.59
C ALA A 85 -6.12 -1.55 -2.04
N ASP A 86 -6.09 -2.56 -2.90
CA ASP A 86 -6.47 -2.48 -4.30
C ASP A 86 -7.40 -3.65 -4.69
N ASP A 87 -8.04 -3.53 -5.85
CA ASP A 87 -8.89 -4.57 -6.44
C ASP A 87 -8.31 -5.15 -7.74
N GLY A 88 -6.98 -5.09 -7.88
CA GLY A 88 -6.26 -5.54 -9.06
C GLY A 88 -6.20 -7.07 -9.17
N ALA A 89 -5.22 -7.56 -9.94
CA ALA A 89 -4.99 -9.01 -10.06
C ALA A 89 -4.61 -9.63 -8.71
N GLY A 90 -3.88 -8.91 -7.86
CA GLY A 90 -3.28 -9.49 -6.66
C GLY A 90 -2.17 -10.49 -7.01
N VAL A 91 -1.58 -11.12 -6.00
CA VAL A 91 -0.48 -12.10 -6.18
C VAL A 91 -0.92 -13.47 -5.64
N ALA A 92 -0.51 -14.56 -6.29
CA ALA A 92 -0.68 -15.90 -5.72
C ALA A 92 0.30 -16.09 -4.56
N ALA A 93 -0.13 -16.71 -3.44
CA ALA A 93 0.67 -16.79 -2.20
C ALA A 93 2.11 -17.30 -2.42
N ALA A 94 2.33 -18.25 -3.34
CA ALA A 94 3.67 -18.78 -3.67
C ALA A 94 4.59 -17.78 -4.40
N ARG A 95 4.04 -16.78 -5.10
CA ARG A 95 4.80 -15.73 -5.79
C ARG A 95 5.06 -14.52 -4.89
N ALA A 96 4.32 -14.37 -3.80
CA ALA A 96 4.40 -13.22 -2.91
C ALA A 96 5.69 -13.16 -2.08
N GLU A 97 6.59 -14.15 -2.12
CA GLU A 97 7.90 -14.07 -1.45
C GLU A 97 9.05 -13.76 -2.42
N ALA A 98 9.02 -14.34 -3.64
CA ALA A 98 10.05 -14.12 -4.66
C ALA A 98 9.85 -12.83 -5.48
N ASP A 99 8.60 -12.39 -5.65
CA ASP A 99 8.21 -11.39 -6.66
C ASP A 99 7.93 -10.00 -6.07
N LEU A 100 8.12 -9.80 -4.76
CA LEU A 100 7.79 -8.53 -4.12
C LEU A 100 8.60 -7.33 -4.65
N TRP A 101 9.75 -7.51 -5.34
CA TRP A 101 10.78 -6.46 -5.43
C TRP A 101 11.61 -6.30 -6.72
N ALA A 102 11.21 -6.77 -7.91
CA ALA A 102 12.06 -6.69 -9.13
C ALA A 102 12.35 -5.28 -9.71
N GLY A 103 12.26 -4.21 -8.90
CA GLY A 103 12.70 -2.86 -9.27
C GLY A 103 14.00 -2.42 -8.59
N ARG A 104 14.15 -2.57 -7.26
CA ARG A 104 15.29 -2.05 -6.46
C ARG A 104 15.47 -2.65 -5.05
N GLY A 105 14.83 -3.77 -4.67
CA GLY A 105 15.00 -4.37 -3.33
C GLY A 105 14.44 -3.59 -2.12
N GLN A 106 13.83 -2.42 -2.33
CA GLN A 106 13.41 -1.49 -1.26
C GLN A 106 11.93 -1.61 -0.85
N GLY A 107 11.22 -2.72 -1.09
CA GLY A 107 9.78 -2.78 -0.80
C GLY A 107 9.46 -2.96 0.69
N VAL A 108 8.95 -4.13 1.04
CA VAL A 108 8.65 -4.52 2.43
C VAL A 108 9.85 -4.34 3.37
N PRO A 109 11.13 -4.55 2.97
CA PRO A 109 12.28 -4.29 3.82
C PRO A 109 12.44 -2.81 4.18
N ALA A 110 12.24 -1.89 3.23
CA ALA A 110 12.31 -0.45 3.54
C ALA A 110 11.11 -0.02 4.41
N VAL A 111 9.91 -0.52 4.11
CA VAL A 111 8.74 -0.29 4.96
C VAL A 111 9.00 -0.82 6.38
N ARG A 112 9.59 -2.02 6.51
CA ARG A 112 9.97 -2.60 7.79
C ARG A 112 11.00 -1.73 8.50
N ALA A 113 12.05 -1.31 7.81
CA ALA A 113 13.11 -0.48 8.37
C ALA A 113 12.54 0.84 8.91
N ALA A 114 11.71 1.54 8.13
CA ALA A 114 11.06 2.78 8.54
C ALA A 114 10.16 2.59 9.78
N LEU A 115 9.35 1.52 9.79
CA LEU A 115 8.50 1.21 10.95
C LEU A 115 9.31 0.82 12.19
N THR A 116 10.37 0.02 12.04
CA THR A 116 11.25 -0.39 13.14
C THR A 116 11.97 0.81 13.73
N ALA A 117 12.49 1.71 12.87
CA ALA A 117 13.11 2.96 13.31
C ALA A 117 12.13 3.82 14.13
N ARG A 118 10.88 3.94 13.68
CA ARG A 118 9.85 4.70 14.41
C ARG A 118 9.36 4.00 15.68
N ALA A 119 9.38 2.67 15.72
CA ALA A 119 8.95 1.87 16.86
C ALA A 119 9.93 1.95 18.05
N GLY A 120 11.23 2.08 17.78
CA GLY A 120 12.26 2.04 18.81
C GLY A 120 12.35 0.67 19.50
N SER A 121 12.98 0.62 20.68
CA SER A 121 13.21 -0.63 21.43
C SER A 121 11.96 -1.20 22.12
N GLY A 122 10.96 -0.37 22.41
CA GLY A 122 9.72 -0.78 23.11
C GLY A 122 8.53 -1.09 22.20
N GLY A 123 8.63 -0.82 20.89
CA GLY A 123 7.52 -0.97 19.96
C GLY A 123 7.55 -2.28 19.17
N ARG A 124 6.38 -2.82 18.83
CA ARG A 124 6.25 -3.99 17.94
C ARG A 124 5.78 -3.58 16.55
N VAL A 125 6.52 -4.00 15.53
CA VAL A 125 6.14 -3.83 14.12
C VAL A 125 5.39 -5.06 13.61
N SER A 126 4.30 -4.83 12.87
CA SER A 126 3.59 -5.88 12.14
C SER A 126 3.38 -5.45 10.70
N LEU A 127 3.94 -6.23 9.77
CA LEU A 127 3.65 -6.14 8.35
C LEU A 127 2.84 -7.35 7.93
N ARG A 128 1.66 -7.11 7.37
CA ARG A 128 0.83 -8.19 6.82
C ARG A 128 0.38 -7.80 5.43
N TRP A 129 0.50 -8.75 4.53
CA TRP A 129 -0.08 -8.67 3.21
C TRP A 129 -1.11 -9.78 3.07
N ARG A 130 -2.23 -9.46 2.44
CA ARG A 130 -3.25 -10.44 2.06
C ARG A 130 -3.69 -10.10 0.65
N GLY A 131 -3.56 -11.04 -0.27
CA GLY A 131 -4.11 -10.91 -1.61
C GLY A 131 -4.52 -12.27 -2.15
N ARG A 132 -5.41 -12.26 -3.12
CA ARG A 132 -5.83 -13.45 -3.85
C ARG A 132 -5.90 -13.09 -5.32
N ALA A 133 -5.37 -13.99 -6.16
CA ALA A 133 -5.47 -13.87 -7.61
C ALA A 133 -6.91 -13.53 -8.04
N GLY A 134 -7.07 -12.48 -8.84
CA GLY A 134 -8.33 -11.94 -9.31
C GLY A 134 -9.14 -11.12 -8.29
N ARG A 135 -8.69 -10.93 -7.04
CA ARG A 135 -9.45 -10.18 -6.00
C ARG A 135 -8.72 -8.97 -5.41
N GLY A 136 -7.51 -8.68 -5.87
CA GLY A 136 -6.68 -7.60 -5.39
C GLY A 136 -5.89 -7.94 -4.13
N ALA A 137 -5.39 -6.90 -3.47
CA ALA A 137 -4.54 -7.03 -2.31
C ALA A 137 -4.83 -5.99 -1.21
N LEU A 138 -4.38 -6.31 0.00
CA LEU A 138 -4.38 -5.47 1.18
C LEU A 138 -3.01 -5.56 1.85
N ALA A 139 -2.29 -4.45 1.86
CA ALA A 139 -1.12 -4.26 2.68
C ALA A 139 -1.50 -3.53 3.98
N ARG A 140 -1.05 -4.08 5.11
CA ARG A 140 -1.23 -3.51 6.44
C ARG A 140 0.12 -3.38 7.13
N ALA A 141 0.49 -2.14 7.41
CA ALA A 141 1.67 -1.76 8.18
C ALA A 141 1.25 -1.19 9.53
N CYS A 142 1.71 -1.81 10.62
CA CYS A 142 1.39 -1.36 11.98
C CYS A 142 2.65 -1.20 12.84
N ILE A 143 2.60 -0.21 13.73
CA ILE A 143 3.42 -0.12 14.93
C ILE A 143 2.48 -0.20 16.13
N PHE A 144 2.85 -0.98 17.14
CA PHE A 144 2.18 -1.01 18.43
C PHE A 144 3.15 -0.49 19.49
N PHE A 145 2.74 0.53 20.23
CA PHE A 145 3.51 1.06 21.36
C PHE A 145 3.03 0.38 22.64
N PHE A 146 3.96 -0.01 23.51
CA PHE A 146 3.70 -0.61 24.82
C PHE A 146 4.22 0.31 25.92
#